data_AF-A0A6V8LJQ7-F1
#
_entry.id   AF-A0A6V8LJQ7-F1
#
_cell.length_a   1.000
_cell.length_b   1.000
_cell.length_c   1.000
_cell.angle_alpha   90.00
_cell.angle_beta   90.00
_cell.angle_gamma   90.00
#
_symmetry.space_group_name_H-M   'P 1'
#
loop_
_entity.id
_entity.type
_entity.pdbx_description
1 polymer ?
#
loop_
_entity_poly.entity_id
_entity_poly.type
_entity_poly.pdbx_seq_one_letter_code
_entity_poly.pdbx_strand_id
1 'polypeptide(L)'
;METLTADGRLAEAAQAAGSAAQACAADLAYSWQTRFLAAELWCTALRGAETDGVVRRAGDLTDRTLPALARGYATAAASLVEADGGLLAPARARLSAVAAVGPVEWVRREAAWLDGQPSIALEQLVDASDFVAGLHEITSRWAAADLGVAPPDRSGPAHVAVAATLDAWKSASGFDRAAAAWHDLAVREEVRCLLAQGMHESDPARAVPPLLAAEQLAERAGLVVLLGRTRRALRRHAVRRDQRGPRAGTELTDRERDVLHLVAAGEPTRRIAGQLGISTETVETHIRSGMRKLGARTRTEAAARLGQAS
;
A
#
# COMPACT_ATOMS: atom_id res chain seq x y z
N MET A 1 -21.77 -0.90 -8.04
CA MET A 1 -20.51 -0.85 -7.28
C MET A 1 -19.71 -2.11 -7.51
N GLU A 2 -20.20 -3.30 -7.14
CA GLU A 2 -19.45 -4.57 -7.34
C GLU A 2 -19.02 -4.78 -8.79
N THR A 3 -19.90 -4.48 -9.76
CA THR A 3 -19.56 -4.47 -11.20
C THR A 3 -18.47 -3.45 -11.53
N LEU A 4 -18.56 -2.22 -11.00
CA LEU A 4 -17.55 -1.18 -11.26
C LEU A 4 -16.19 -1.57 -10.70
N THR A 5 -16.16 -2.17 -9.50
CA THR A 5 -14.92 -2.68 -8.90
C THR A 5 -14.37 -3.86 -9.69
N ALA A 6 -15.22 -4.79 -10.14
CA ALA A 6 -14.83 -5.91 -10.99
C ALA A 6 -14.25 -5.46 -12.34
N ASP A 7 -14.74 -4.35 -12.88
CA ASP A 7 -14.26 -3.70 -14.10
C ASP A 7 -13.02 -2.80 -13.89
N GLY A 8 -12.49 -2.70 -12.66
CA GLY A 8 -11.35 -1.84 -12.34
C GLY A 8 -11.66 -0.33 -12.27
N ARG A 9 -12.94 0.08 -12.29
CA ARG A 9 -13.37 1.49 -12.20
C ARG A 9 -13.44 1.98 -10.76
N LEU A 10 -12.32 1.92 -10.04
CA LEU A 10 -12.25 2.09 -8.58
C LEU A 10 -12.72 3.47 -8.10
N ALA A 11 -12.35 4.56 -8.77
CA ALA A 11 -12.75 5.91 -8.38
C ALA A 11 -14.27 6.09 -8.49
N GLU A 12 -14.85 5.63 -9.59
CA GLU A 12 -16.30 5.68 -9.84
C GLU A 12 -17.05 4.76 -8.88
N ALA A 13 -16.50 3.57 -8.59
CA ALA A 13 -17.06 2.66 -7.60
C ALA A 13 -17.09 3.30 -6.20
N ALA A 14 -16.01 3.99 -5.79
CA ALA A 14 -15.94 4.71 -4.52
C ALA A 14 -16.97 5.85 -4.46
N GLN A 15 -17.04 6.69 -5.50
CA GLN A 15 -17.99 7.80 -5.55
C GLN A 15 -19.46 7.32 -5.52
N ALA A 16 -19.78 6.27 -6.30
CA ALA A 16 -21.11 5.68 -6.31
C ALA A 16 -21.47 5.08 -4.94
N ALA A 17 -20.51 4.42 -4.28
CA ALA A 17 -20.71 3.90 -2.93
C ALA A 17 -20.94 5.02 -1.90
N GLY A 18 -20.13 6.08 -1.92
CA GLY A 18 -20.33 7.24 -1.04
C GLY A 18 -21.70 7.91 -1.24
N SER A 19 -22.12 8.09 -2.48
CA SER A 19 -23.44 8.66 -2.82
C SER A 19 -24.58 7.77 -2.32
N ALA A 20 -24.46 6.45 -2.50
CA ALA A 20 -25.45 5.50 -2.01
C ALA A 20 -25.49 5.45 -0.47
N ALA A 21 -24.35 5.56 0.21
CA ALA A 21 -24.29 5.64 1.66
C ALA A 21 -25.00 6.89 2.19
N GLN A 22 -24.85 8.05 1.53
CA GLN A 22 -25.55 9.28 1.89
C GLN A 22 -27.07 9.15 1.72
N ALA A 23 -27.53 8.56 0.61
CA ALA A 23 -28.94 8.29 0.38
C ALA A 23 -29.52 7.36 1.46
N CYS A 24 -28.85 6.25 1.76
CA CYS A 24 -29.28 5.34 2.83
C CYS A 24 -29.31 6.02 4.21
N ALA A 25 -28.44 6.98 4.48
CA ALA A 25 -28.44 7.74 5.72
C ALA A 25 -29.70 8.59 5.86
N ALA A 26 -30.11 9.26 4.77
CA ALA A 26 -31.33 10.07 4.73
C ALA A 26 -32.59 9.22 4.98
N ASP A 27 -32.59 7.98 4.50
CA ASP A 27 -33.70 7.03 4.64
C ASP A 27 -33.60 6.15 5.91
N LEU A 28 -32.65 6.40 6.81
CA LEU A 28 -32.39 5.61 8.03
C LEU A 28 -32.13 4.11 7.75
N ALA A 29 -31.64 3.77 6.56
CA ALA A 29 -31.33 2.41 6.12
C ALA A 29 -29.90 1.98 6.54
N TYR A 30 -29.64 1.91 7.84
CA TYR A 30 -28.29 1.73 8.42
C TYR A 30 -27.52 0.48 7.95
N SER A 31 -28.20 -0.65 7.74
CA SER A 31 -27.56 -1.88 7.27
C SER A 31 -27.00 -1.75 5.84
N TRP A 32 -27.73 -1.04 4.97
CA TRP A 32 -27.29 -0.73 3.62
C TRP A 32 -26.21 0.35 3.60
N GLN A 33 -26.38 1.38 4.41
CA GLN A 33 -25.40 2.46 4.58
C GLN A 33 -24.01 1.89 4.92
N THR A 34 -23.93 1.00 5.91
CA THR A 34 -22.64 0.42 6.34
C THR A 34 -21.97 -0.43 5.27
N ARG A 35 -22.75 -1.13 4.42
CA ARG A 35 -22.21 -1.86 3.25
C ARG A 35 -21.58 -0.91 2.25
N PHE A 36 -22.25 0.19 1.93
CA PHE A 36 -21.72 1.17 0.98
C PHE A 36 -20.51 1.93 1.52
N LEU A 37 -20.52 2.33 2.79
CA LEU A 37 -19.33 2.92 3.44
C LEU A 37 -18.14 1.98 3.41
N ALA A 38 -18.32 0.70 3.72
CA ALA A 38 -17.23 -0.27 3.69
C ALA A 38 -16.67 -0.47 2.27
N ALA A 39 -17.54 -0.50 1.25
CA ALA A 39 -17.14 -0.63 -0.14
C ALA A 39 -16.41 0.61 -0.68
N GLU A 40 -16.83 1.81 -0.29
CA GLU A 40 -16.14 3.06 -0.57
C GLU A 40 -14.70 3.02 -0.01
N LEU A 41 -14.56 2.62 1.26
CA LEU A 41 -13.26 2.46 1.91
C LEU A 41 -12.38 1.43 1.20
N TRP A 42 -12.98 0.31 0.77
CA TRP A 42 -12.27 -0.72 0.01
C TRP A 42 -11.70 -0.20 -1.31
N CYS A 43 -12.51 0.48 -2.11
CA CYS A 43 -12.06 1.05 -3.39
C CYS A 43 -11.00 2.15 -3.18
N THR A 44 -11.15 2.95 -2.12
CA THR A 44 -10.19 4.00 -1.76
C THR A 44 -8.85 3.41 -1.33
N ALA A 45 -8.87 2.32 -0.54
CA ALA A 45 -7.67 1.58 -0.14
C ALA A 45 -6.93 0.97 -1.35
N LEU A 46 -7.65 0.36 -2.29
CA LEU A 46 -7.07 -0.21 -3.51
C LEU A 46 -6.33 0.83 -4.36
N ARG A 47 -6.85 2.06 -4.42
CA ARG A 47 -6.21 3.17 -5.12
C ARG A 47 -4.94 3.66 -4.42
N GLY A 48 -4.80 3.42 -3.11
CA GLY A 48 -3.78 4.02 -2.25
C GLY A 48 -4.04 5.50 -1.95
N ALA A 49 -5.30 5.92 -1.95
CA ALA A 49 -5.72 7.29 -1.65
C ALA A 49 -6.20 7.41 -0.20
N GLU A 50 -6.06 8.61 0.40
CA GLU A 50 -6.62 8.95 1.72
C GLU A 50 -6.37 7.90 2.82
N THR A 51 -5.18 7.30 2.83
CA THR A 51 -4.83 6.11 3.64
C THR A 51 -5.11 6.27 5.13
N ASP A 52 -4.75 7.41 5.73
CA ASP A 52 -5.07 7.73 7.13
C ASP A 52 -6.59 7.78 7.38
N GLY A 53 -7.34 8.35 6.44
CA GLY A 53 -8.80 8.41 6.48
C GLY A 53 -9.43 7.03 6.38
N VAL A 54 -8.88 6.16 5.52
CA VAL A 54 -9.33 4.78 5.35
C VAL A 54 -9.19 3.99 6.65
N VAL A 55 -7.98 3.96 7.25
CA VAL A 55 -7.73 3.17 8.47
C VAL A 55 -8.64 3.62 9.60
N ARG A 56 -8.75 4.94 9.83
CA ARG A 56 -9.61 5.49 10.89
C ARG A 56 -11.08 5.14 10.68
N ARG A 57 -11.63 5.44 9.49
CA ARG A 57 -13.06 5.19 9.19
C ARG A 57 -13.40 3.71 9.20
N ALA A 58 -12.50 2.85 8.71
CA ALA A 58 -12.69 1.41 8.74
C ALA A 58 -12.65 0.87 10.17
N GLY A 59 -11.75 1.37 11.03
CA GLY A 59 -11.72 1.08 12.46
C GLY A 59 -13.05 1.41 13.14
N ASP A 60 -13.51 2.66 12.99
CA ASP A 60 -14.78 3.15 13.52
C ASP A 60 -15.99 2.29 13.09
N LEU A 61 -15.91 1.73 11.87
CA LEU A 61 -16.94 0.86 11.32
C LEU A 61 -16.86 -0.54 11.94
N THR A 62 -15.66 -1.11 12.05
CA THR A 62 -15.44 -2.48 12.58
C THR A 62 -15.70 -2.61 14.08
N ASP A 63 -15.63 -1.51 14.83
CA ASP A 63 -16.01 -1.44 16.25
C ASP A 63 -17.51 -1.63 16.49
N ARG A 64 -18.31 -1.60 15.42
CA ARG A 64 -19.77 -1.80 15.44
C ARG A 64 -20.14 -3.22 15.01
N THR A 65 -21.38 -3.61 15.30
CA THR A 65 -21.97 -4.83 14.71
C THR A 65 -22.29 -4.58 13.24
N LEU A 66 -21.57 -5.25 12.34
CA LEU A 66 -21.71 -5.11 10.89
C LEU A 66 -22.20 -6.41 10.23
N PRO A 67 -22.94 -6.32 9.12
CA PRO A 67 -23.11 -7.43 8.19
C PRO A 67 -21.76 -8.00 7.73
N ALA A 68 -21.70 -9.32 7.51
CA ALA A 68 -20.45 -10.02 7.21
C ALA A 68 -19.68 -9.42 6.01
N LEU A 69 -20.37 -9.06 4.94
CA LEU A 69 -19.72 -8.45 3.77
C LEU A 69 -19.15 -7.05 4.07
N ALA A 70 -19.88 -6.21 4.79
CA ALA A 70 -19.39 -4.88 5.19
C ALA A 70 -18.16 -5.00 6.10
N ARG A 71 -18.20 -5.95 7.04
CA ARG A 71 -17.04 -6.29 7.89
C ARG A 71 -15.85 -6.75 7.04
N GLY A 72 -16.08 -7.59 6.05
CA GLY A 72 -15.04 -8.07 5.12
C GLY A 72 -14.34 -6.93 4.39
N TYR A 73 -15.09 -6.03 3.76
CA TYR A 73 -14.53 -4.86 3.07
C TYR A 73 -13.78 -3.91 4.01
N ALA A 74 -14.35 -3.57 5.17
CA ALA A 74 -13.72 -2.66 6.13
C ALA A 74 -12.41 -3.26 6.68
N THR A 75 -12.43 -4.53 7.05
CA THR A 75 -11.22 -5.24 7.50
C THR A 75 -10.16 -5.29 6.39
N ALA A 76 -10.54 -5.68 5.17
CA ALA A 76 -9.60 -5.74 4.05
C ALA A 76 -8.98 -4.37 3.75
N ALA A 77 -9.79 -3.31 3.73
CA ALA A 77 -9.33 -1.93 3.45
C ALA A 77 -8.29 -1.46 4.48
N ALA A 78 -8.60 -1.58 5.77
CA ALA A 78 -7.72 -1.14 6.83
C ALA A 78 -6.44 -1.98 6.90
N SER A 79 -6.56 -3.30 6.79
CA SER A 79 -5.41 -4.20 6.83
C SER A 79 -4.49 -4.07 5.61
N LEU A 80 -5.02 -3.73 4.44
CA LEU A 80 -4.21 -3.46 3.25
C LEU A 80 -3.35 -2.21 3.45
N VAL A 81 -3.96 -1.11 3.91
CA VAL A 81 -3.23 0.14 4.19
C VAL A 81 -2.18 -0.04 5.30
N GLU A 82 -2.52 -0.78 6.36
CA GLU A 82 -1.56 -1.12 7.40
C GLU A 82 -0.39 -1.94 6.87
N ALA A 83 -0.65 -2.98 6.07
CA ALA A 83 0.39 -3.82 5.48
C ALA A 83 1.33 -3.00 4.58
N ASP A 84 0.79 -2.06 3.80
CA ASP A 84 1.57 -1.14 2.98
C ASP A 84 2.48 -0.24 3.80
N GLY A 85 1.94 0.31 4.88
CA GLY A 85 2.66 1.11 5.85
C GLY A 85 3.68 0.32 6.68
N GLY A 86 3.76 -1.00 6.49
CA GLY A 86 4.67 -1.90 7.22
C GLY A 86 4.14 -2.36 8.58
N LEU A 87 2.89 -2.06 8.93
CA LEU A 87 2.20 -2.54 10.13
C LEU A 87 1.63 -3.95 9.90
N LEU A 88 2.53 -4.89 9.58
CA LEU A 88 2.15 -6.24 9.13
C LEU A 88 1.54 -7.10 10.24
N ALA A 89 2.00 -6.96 11.49
CA ALA A 89 1.46 -7.73 12.61
C ALA A 89 0.00 -7.31 12.98
N PRO A 90 -0.32 -6.01 13.15
CA PRO A 90 -1.71 -5.57 13.30
C PRO A 90 -2.60 -5.98 12.13
N ALA A 91 -2.13 -5.82 10.89
CA ALA A 91 -2.87 -6.21 9.69
C ALA A 91 -3.25 -7.69 9.73
N ARG A 92 -2.30 -8.58 10.01
CA ARG A 92 -2.55 -10.03 10.15
C ARG A 92 -3.52 -10.35 11.29
N ALA A 93 -3.36 -9.71 12.45
CA ALA A 93 -4.25 -9.94 13.58
C ALA A 93 -5.72 -9.64 13.22
N ARG A 94 -5.97 -8.53 12.51
CA ARG A 94 -7.31 -8.16 12.06
C ARG A 94 -7.85 -9.13 10.99
N LEU A 95 -7.02 -9.53 10.03
CA LEU A 95 -7.41 -10.48 8.98
C LEU A 95 -7.73 -11.88 9.51
N SER A 96 -7.05 -12.32 10.58
CA SER A 96 -7.31 -13.62 11.21
C SER A 96 -8.60 -13.66 12.02
N ALA A 97 -9.16 -12.50 12.39
CA ALA A 97 -10.41 -12.40 13.16
C ALA A 97 -11.68 -12.53 12.31
N VAL A 98 -11.55 -12.62 10.98
CA VAL A 98 -12.68 -12.67 10.04
C VAL A 98 -12.52 -13.80 9.04
N ALA A 99 -13.65 -14.23 8.44
CA ALA A 99 -13.65 -15.28 7.43
C ALA A 99 -12.78 -14.92 6.20
N ALA A 100 -12.04 -15.92 5.74
CA ALA A 100 -11.10 -15.91 4.63
C ALA A 100 -11.79 -15.89 3.26
N VAL A 101 -12.53 -14.84 2.93
CA VAL A 101 -13.32 -14.80 1.68
C VAL A 101 -13.16 -13.48 0.94
N GLY A 102 -13.15 -13.56 -0.40
CA GLY A 102 -13.09 -12.41 -1.30
C GLY A 102 -11.89 -11.50 -0.99
N PRO A 103 -12.10 -10.17 -0.81
CA PRO A 103 -11.03 -9.21 -0.50
C PRO A 103 -10.14 -9.58 0.69
N VAL A 104 -10.71 -10.18 1.74
CA VAL A 104 -9.96 -10.54 2.95
C VAL A 104 -8.90 -11.59 2.64
N GLU A 105 -9.24 -12.57 1.80
CA GLU A 105 -8.31 -13.63 1.44
C GLU A 105 -7.13 -13.08 0.64
N TRP A 106 -7.39 -12.19 -0.31
CA TRP A 106 -6.34 -11.51 -1.06
C TRP A 106 -5.40 -10.73 -0.14
N VAL A 107 -5.97 -9.88 0.73
CA VAL A 107 -5.16 -9.02 1.61
C VAL A 107 -4.34 -9.86 2.58
N ARG A 108 -4.82 -11.04 3.00
CA ARG A 108 -4.03 -11.98 3.82
C ARG A 108 -2.79 -12.47 3.09
N ARG A 109 -2.91 -12.84 1.81
CA ARG A 109 -1.78 -13.30 0.98
C ARG A 109 -0.83 -12.17 0.65
N GLU A 110 -1.38 -10.99 0.33
CA GLU A 110 -0.61 -9.77 0.12
C GLU A 110 0.23 -9.42 1.37
N ALA A 111 -0.40 -9.40 2.54
CA ALA A 111 0.30 -9.15 3.80
C ALA A 111 1.36 -10.23 4.10
N ALA A 112 1.10 -11.50 3.79
CA ALA A 112 2.08 -12.57 3.94
C ALA A 112 3.29 -12.39 3.02
N TRP A 113 3.07 -12.01 1.76
CA TRP A 113 4.16 -11.69 0.83
C TRP A 113 5.00 -10.51 1.31
N LEU A 114 4.35 -9.41 1.72
CA LEU A 114 5.02 -8.23 2.27
C LEU A 114 5.83 -8.55 3.55
N ASP A 115 5.37 -9.52 4.33
CA ASP A 115 6.04 -10.03 5.54
C ASP A 115 7.15 -11.06 5.27
N GLY A 116 7.49 -11.30 3.99
CA GLY A 116 8.56 -12.22 3.61
C GLY A 116 8.17 -13.70 3.71
N GLN A 117 6.88 -14.02 3.60
CA GLN A 117 6.34 -15.38 3.58
C GLN A 117 5.74 -15.72 2.20
N PRO A 118 6.54 -15.74 1.12
CA PRO A 118 6.03 -15.91 -0.25
C PRO A 118 5.37 -17.27 -0.49
N SER A 119 5.70 -18.31 0.28
CA SER A 119 5.04 -19.62 0.18
C SER A 119 3.55 -19.59 0.54
N ILE A 120 3.14 -18.69 1.44
CA ILE A 120 1.72 -18.49 1.78
C ILE A 120 1.00 -17.69 0.68
N ALA A 121 1.72 -16.76 0.05
CA ALA A 121 1.17 -15.92 -0.99
C ALA A 121 1.05 -16.63 -2.35
N LEU A 122 1.84 -17.68 -2.58
CA LEU A 122 1.83 -18.47 -3.81
C LEU A 122 0.60 -19.36 -3.87
N GLU A 123 -0.39 -18.98 -4.67
CA GLU A 123 -1.59 -19.77 -4.92
C GLU A 123 -2.02 -19.73 -6.39
N GLN A 124 -2.61 -20.83 -6.85
CA GLN A 124 -3.35 -20.91 -8.10
C GLN A 124 -4.84 -20.68 -7.81
N LEU A 125 -5.37 -19.55 -8.25
CA LEU A 125 -6.82 -19.31 -8.20
C LEU A 125 -7.53 -20.14 -9.27
N VAL A 126 -8.71 -20.65 -8.93
CA VAL A 126 -9.61 -21.37 -9.86
C VAL A 126 -10.86 -20.51 -10.04
N ASP A 127 -11.28 -20.30 -11.29
CA ASP A 127 -12.56 -19.66 -11.67
C ASP A 127 -12.79 -18.22 -11.19
N ALA A 128 -11.74 -17.42 -11.07
CA ALA A 128 -11.85 -16.00 -10.67
C ALA A 128 -11.31 -15.08 -11.79
N SER A 129 -12.17 -14.22 -12.34
CA SER A 129 -11.83 -13.35 -13.49
C SER A 129 -12.05 -11.85 -13.23
N ASP A 130 -12.47 -11.49 -12.01
CA ASP A 130 -12.64 -10.09 -11.64
C ASP A 130 -11.31 -9.39 -11.35
N PHE A 131 -11.36 -8.07 -11.20
CA PHE A 131 -10.19 -7.25 -10.90
C PHE A 131 -9.39 -7.72 -9.68
N VAL A 132 -10.04 -8.16 -8.59
CA VAL A 132 -9.35 -8.59 -7.35
C VAL A 132 -8.67 -9.95 -7.54
N ALA A 133 -9.26 -10.84 -8.32
CA ALA A 133 -8.61 -12.07 -8.76
C ALA A 133 -7.31 -11.78 -9.53
N GLY A 134 -7.35 -10.77 -10.41
CA GLY A 134 -6.17 -10.27 -11.11
C GLY A 134 -5.07 -9.76 -10.16
N LEU A 135 -5.43 -9.07 -9.08
CA LEU A 135 -4.47 -8.62 -8.06
C LEU A 135 -3.85 -9.80 -7.29
N HIS A 136 -4.62 -10.84 -6.99
CA HIS A 136 -4.11 -12.09 -6.44
C HIS A 136 -3.05 -12.70 -7.34
N GLU A 137 -3.33 -12.80 -8.64
CA GLU A 137 -2.38 -13.36 -9.59
C GLU A 137 -1.07 -12.56 -9.60
N ILE A 138 -1.15 -11.23 -9.56
CA ILE A 138 0.05 -10.37 -9.49
C ILE A 138 0.85 -10.64 -8.21
N THR A 139 0.18 -10.72 -7.05
CA THR A 139 0.84 -11.11 -5.79
C THR A 139 1.50 -12.49 -5.89
N SER A 140 0.83 -13.48 -6.50
CA SER A 140 1.38 -14.81 -6.78
C SER A 140 2.61 -14.76 -7.71
N ARG A 141 2.65 -13.87 -8.72
CA ARG A 141 3.84 -13.70 -9.59
C ARG A 141 5.05 -13.23 -8.79
N TRP A 142 4.85 -12.25 -7.92
CA TRP A 142 5.91 -11.76 -7.04
C TRP A 142 6.39 -12.83 -6.05
N ALA A 143 5.46 -13.60 -5.47
CA ALA A 143 5.78 -14.71 -4.59
C ALA A 143 6.59 -15.80 -5.30
N ALA A 144 6.19 -16.18 -6.53
CA ALA A 144 6.91 -17.15 -7.35
C ALA A 144 8.33 -16.67 -7.69
N ALA A 145 8.47 -15.38 -8.05
CA ALA A 145 9.76 -14.77 -8.32
C ALA A 145 10.69 -14.77 -7.10
N ASP A 146 10.16 -14.48 -5.90
CA ASP A 146 10.93 -14.52 -4.65
C ASP A 146 11.37 -15.94 -4.27
N LEU A 147 10.57 -16.96 -4.63
CA LEU A 147 10.87 -18.37 -4.41
C LEU A 147 11.76 -19.00 -5.51
N GLY A 148 11.92 -18.34 -6.65
CA GLY A 148 12.61 -18.91 -7.81
C GLY A 148 11.87 -20.07 -8.47
N VAL A 149 10.54 -20.10 -8.38
CA VAL A 149 9.70 -21.15 -8.97
C VAL A 149 8.90 -20.60 -10.15
N ALA A 150 8.43 -21.50 -11.03
CA ALA A 150 7.51 -21.12 -12.08
C ALA A 150 6.18 -20.63 -11.46
N PRO A 151 5.67 -19.47 -11.88
CA PRO A 151 4.36 -19.01 -11.42
C PRO A 151 3.25 -19.91 -11.98
N PRO A 152 2.11 -20.03 -11.27
CA PRO A 152 0.98 -20.82 -11.74
C PRO A 152 0.46 -20.32 -13.11
N ASP A 153 -0.06 -21.25 -13.90
CA ASP A 153 -0.69 -20.95 -15.18
C ASP A 153 -1.94 -20.09 -14.99
N ARG A 154 -2.16 -19.18 -15.94
CA ARG A 154 -3.36 -18.33 -15.97
C ARG A 154 -4.39 -18.92 -16.91
N SER A 155 -5.65 -18.91 -16.50
CA SER A 155 -6.82 -19.12 -17.35
C SER A 155 -7.82 -17.98 -17.17
N GLY A 156 -8.28 -17.40 -18.28
CA GLY A 156 -9.43 -16.48 -18.28
C GLY A 156 -9.15 -15.00 -18.56
N PRO A 157 -10.21 -14.21 -18.83
CA PRO A 157 -10.12 -12.77 -19.07
C PRO A 157 -9.65 -12.03 -17.82
N ALA A 158 -8.97 -10.89 -18.02
CA ALA A 158 -8.55 -10.02 -16.92
C ALA A 158 -8.67 -8.56 -17.35
N HIS A 159 -8.76 -7.67 -16.36
CA HIS A 159 -8.67 -6.23 -16.57
C HIS A 159 -7.38 -5.86 -17.33
N VAL A 160 -7.44 -4.83 -18.18
CA VAL A 160 -6.34 -4.46 -19.09
C VAL A 160 -5.01 -4.21 -18.38
N ALA A 161 -5.04 -3.51 -17.24
CA ALA A 161 -3.83 -3.24 -16.45
C ALA A 161 -3.24 -4.52 -15.82
N VAL A 162 -4.10 -5.44 -15.38
CA VAL A 162 -3.69 -6.75 -14.88
C VAL A 162 -3.07 -7.56 -16.00
N ALA A 163 -3.74 -7.66 -17.15
CA ALA A 163 -3.23 -8.39 -18.31
C ALA A 163 -1.86 -7.87 -18.73
N ALA A 164 -1.68 -6.54 -18.80
CA ALA A 164 -0.41 -5.91 -19.12
C ALA A 164 0.70 -6.30 -18.12
N THR A 165 0.44 -6.30 -16.81
CA THR A 165 1.42 -6.75 -15.80
C THR A 165 1.79 -8.23 -15.99
N LEU A 166 0.79 -9.09 -16.17
CA LEU A 166 1.02 -10.53 -16.28
C LEU A 166 1.76 -10.90 -17.57
N ASP A 167 1.45 -10.25 -18.69
CA ASP A 167 2.18 -10.44 -19.94
C ASP A 167 3.60 -9.87 -19.88
N ALA A 168 3.80 -8.80 -19.10
CA ALA A 168 5.14 -8.28 -18.84
C ALA A 168 6.00 -9.28 -18.05
N TRP A 169 5.42 -9.97 -17.05
CA TRP A 169 6.09 -11.06 -16.35
C TRP A 169 6.45 -12.24 -17.26
N LYS A 170 5.57 -12.63 -18.18
CA LYS A 170 5.83 -13.73 -19.13
C LYS A 170 6.99 -13.41 -20.08
N SER A 171 7.06 -12.18 -20.57
CA SER A 171 8.08 -11.75 -21.52
C SER A 171 9.33 -11.15 -20.86
N ALA A 172 9.33 -10.98 -19.54
CA ALA A 172 10.33 -10.23 -18.78
C ALA A 172 10.57 -8.80 -19.34
N SER A 173 9.55 -8.17 -19.95
CA SER A 173 9.65 -6.89 -20.64
C SER A 173 8.30 -6.17 -20.68
N GLY A 174 8.26 -4.87 -21.02
CA GLY A 174 7.00 -4.14 -21.14
C GLY A 174 6.36 -3.70 -19.81
N PHE A 175 7.12 -3.76 -18.72
CA PHE A 175 6.70 -3.30 -17.39
C PHE A 175 6.44 -1.79 -17.33
N ASP A 176 7.04 -0.99 -18.20
CA ASP A 176 6.80 0.44 -18.37
C ASP A 176 5.35 0.71 -18.83
N ARG A 177 4.88 -0.02 -19.85
CA ARG A 177 3.49 0.06 -20.32
C ARG A 177 2.52 -0.46 -19.27
N ALA A 178 2.89 -1.52 -18.56
CA ALA A 178 2.09 -2.02 -17.45
C ALA A 178 1.99 -0.96 -16.34
N ALA A 179 3.08 -0.30 -15.95
CA ALA A 179 3.07 0.77 -14.96
C ALA A 179 2.14 1.92 -15.39
N ALA A 180 2.23 2.35 -16.65
CA ALA A 180 1.34 3.39 -17.20
C ALA A 180 -0.14 3.00 -17.13
N ALA A 181 -0.49 1.72 -17.28
CA ALA A 181 -1.86 1.23 -17.17
C ALA A 181 -2.40 1.26 -15.73
N TRP A 182 -1.52 1.35 -14.73
CA TRP A 182 -1.88 1.47 -13.31
C TRP A 182 -1.93 2.90 -12.80
N HIS A 183 -1.42 3.85 -13.59
CA HIS A 183 -1.41 5.27 -13.23
C HIS A 183 -2.81 5.77 -12.90
N ASP A 184 -2.95 6.50 -11.79
CA ASP A 184 -4.23 6.97 -11.20
C ASP A 184 -5.25 5.87 -10.81
N LEU A 185 -4.97 4.61 -11.12
CA LEU A 185 -5.81 3.46 -10.81
C LEU A 185 -5.40 2.80 -9.49
N ALA A 186 -4.15 2.35 -9.37
CA ALA A 186 -3.64 1.70 -8.16
C ALA A 186 -2.12 1.90 -8.02
N VAL A 187 -1.73 2.84 -7.16
CA VAL A 187 -0.31 3.24 -6.98
C VAL A 187 0.61 2.08 -6.57
N ARG A 188 0.07 1.07 -5.86
CA ARG A 188 0.81 -0.16 -5.51
C ARG A 188 1.35 -0.86 -6.73
N GLU A 189 0.49 -1.05 -7.71
CA GLU A 189 0.78 -1.85 -8.89
C GLU A 189 1.66 -1.08 -9.87
N GLU A 190 1.49 0.25 -9.95
CA GLU A 190 2.44 1.12 -10.67
C GLU A 190 3.85 1.00 -10.09
N VAL A 191 4.00 1.10 -8.76
CA VAL A 191 5.29 0.92 -8.08
C VAL A 191 5.87 -0.48 -8.33
N ARG A 192 5.05 -1.52 -8.27
CA ARG A 192 5.48 -2.89 -8.55
C ARG A 192 5.96 -3.05 -9.99
N CYS A 193 5.24 -2.54 -10.97
CA CYS A 193 5.66 -2.60 -12.37
C CYS A 193 7.01 -1.89 -12.59
N LEU A 194 7.18 -0.68 -12.06
CA LEU A 194 8.46 0.05 -12.13
C LEU A 194 9.61 -0.70 -11.43
N LEU A 195 9.33 -1.30 -10.26
CA LEU A 195 10.29 -2.14 -9.55
C LEU A 195 10.69 -3.36 -10.39
N ALA A 196 9.72 -4.07 -10.97
CA ALA A 196 9.96 -5.23 -11.81
C ALA A 196 10.77 -4.85 -13.06
N GLN A 197 10.47 -3.72 -13.70
CA GLN A 197 11.26 -3.21 -14.82
C GLN A 197 12.74 -3.08 -14.46
N GLY A 198 13.05 -2.42 -13.35
CA GLY A 198 14.43 -2.25 -12.91
C GLY A 198 15.09 -3.54 -12.43
N MET A 199 14.33 -4.52 -11.94
CA MET A 199 14.86 -5.83 -11.56
C MET A 199 15.21 -6.72 -12.76
N HIS A 200 14.46 -6.59 -13.86
CA HIS A 200 14.64 -7.37 -15.08
C HIS A 200 15.56 -6.69 -16.12
N GLU A 201 15.87 -5.41 -15.95
CA GLU A 201 16.86 -4.71 -16.77
C GLU A 201 18.28 -4.95 -16.23
N SER A 202 19.21 -5.31 -17.12
CA SER A 202 20.61 -5.58 -16.78
C SER A 202 21.50 -4.35 -16.93
N ASP A 203 21.13 -3.41 -17.79
CA ASP A 203 21.84 -2.16 -18.01
C ASP A 203 21.46 -1.11 -16.93
N PRO A 204 22.39 -0.68 -16.07
CA PRO A 204 22.10 0.32 -15.04
C PRO A 204 21.50 1.62 -15.58
N ALA A 205 21.90 2.07 -16.78
CA ALA A 205 21.40 3.31 -17.37
C ALA A 205 19.89 3.24 -17.67
N ARG A 206 19.38 2.03 -17.93
CA ARG A 206 17.95 1.77 -18.19
C ARG A 206 17.21 1.27 -16.94
N ALA A 207 17.91 0.62 -16.01
CA ALA A 207 17.31 0.07 -14.79
C ALA A 207 17.07 1.14 -13.72
N VAL A 208 17.99 2.10 -13.56
CA VAL A 208 17.93 3.09 -12.47
C VAL A 208 16.75 4.06 -12.59
N PRO A 209 16.43 4.65 -13.76
CA PRO A 209 15.31 5.59 -13.89
C PRO A 209 13.95 5.06 -13.37
N PRO A 210 13.46 3.87 -13.78
CA PRO A 210 12.19 3.35 -13.25
C PRO A 210 12.27 3.04 -11.76
N LEU A 211 13.43 2.63 -11.23
CA LEU A 211 13.60 2.40 -9.79
C LEU A 211 13.56 3.69 -8.96
N LEU A 212 14.09 4.80 -9.48
CA LEU A 212 13.96 6.11 -8.82
C LEU A 212 12.52 6.59 -8.83
N ALA A 213 11.79 6.39 -9.94
CA ALA A 213 10.36 6.69 -10.02
C ALA A 213 9.56 5.84 -9.02
N ALA A 214 9.86 4.53 -8.92
CA ALA A 214 9.26 3.64 -7.93
C ALA A 214 9.58 4.09 -6.49
N GLU A 215 10.81 4.53 -6.21
CA GLU A 215 11.21 5.02 -4.89
C GLU A 215 10.38 6.24 -4.49
N GLN A 216 10.28 7.23 -5.38
CA GLN A 216 9.52 8.46 -5.13
C GLN A 216 8.03 8.20 -4.97
N LEU A 217 7.44 7.35 -5.81
CA LEU A 217 6.02 6.98 -5.70
C LEU A 217 5.74 6.22 -4.40
N ALA A 218 6.56 5.22 -4.08
CA ALA A 218 6.41 4.44 -2.86
C ALA A 218 6.59 5.29 -1.59
N GLU A 219 7.52 6.25 -1.59
CA GLU A 219 7.71 7.17 -0.47
C GLU A 219 6.52 8.11 -0.30
N ARG A 220 6.01 8.71 -1.39
CA ARG A 220 4.82 9.58 -1.35
C ARG A 220 3.55 8.84 -0.92
N ALA A 221 3.38 7.59 -1.37
CA ALA A 221 2.20 6.78 -1.08
C ALA A 221 2.31 6.01 0.25
N GLY A 222 3.45 6.09 0.96
CA GLY A 222 3.63 5.37 2.23
C GLY A 222 3.77 3.85 2.10
N LEU A 223 4.19 3.34 0.93
CA LEU A 223 4.37 1.90 0.67
C LEU A 223 5.72 1.42 1.23
N VAL A 224 5.86 1.38 2.56
CA VAL A 224 7.11 1.17 3.30
C VAL A 224 7.87 -0.09 2.87
N VAL A 225 7.17 -1.20 2.70
CA VAL A 225 7.80 -2.48 2.32
C VAL A 225 8.32 -2.43 0.88
N LEU A 226 7.51 -1.92 -0.07
CA LEU A 226 7.89 -1.78 -1.47
C LEU A 226 9.02 -0.74 -1.65
N LEU A 227 9.02 0.33 -0.86
CA LEU A 227 10.12 1.29 -0.79
C LEU A 227 11.43 0.61 -0.38
N GLY A 228 11.38 -0.27 0.62
CA GLY A 228 12.51 -1.08 1.05
C GLY A 228 13.05 -2.00 -0.05
N ARG A 229 12.16 -2.67 -0.79
CA ARG A 229 12.50 -3.53 -1.95
C ARG A 229 13.13 -2.72 -3.08
N THR A 230 12.57 -1.56 -3.40
CA THR A 230 13.07 -0.66 -4.44
C THR A 230 14.47 -0.13 -4.13
N ARG A 231 14.67 0.36 -2.89
CA ARG A 231 16.00 0.79 -2.43
C ARG A 231 17.02 -0.35 -2.47
N ARG A 232 16.61 -1.60 -2.26
CA ARG A 232 17.48 -2.77 -2.40
C ARG A 232 17.85 -3.05 -3.86
N ALA A 233 16.90 -2.91 -4.78
CA ALA A 233 17.15 -3.03 -6.22
C ALA A 233 18.13 -1.95 -6.72
N LEU A 234 17.95 -0.68 -6.31
CA LEU A 234 18.88 0.41 -6.63
C LEU A 234 20.32 0.12 -6.19
N ARG A 235 20.49 -0.48 -5.00
CA ARG A 235 21.83 -0.88 -4.50
C ARG A 235 22.48 -1.98 -5.33
N ARG A 236 21.69 -2.89 -5.93
CA ARG A 236 22.21 -4.00 -6.77
C ARG A 236 22.79 -3.49 -8.08
N HIS A 237 22.20 -2.45 -8.66
CA HIS A 237 22.72 -1.77 -9.87
C HIS A 237 23.95 -0.90 -9.63
N ALA A 238 24.63 -1.10 -8.49
CA ALA A 238 25.85 -0.39 -8.13
C ALA A 238 25.74 1.13 -8.31
N VAL A 239 24.57 1.71 -7.98
CA VAL A 239 24.49 3.11 -7.58
C VAL A 239 25.26 3.22 -6.26
N ARG A 240 26.60 3.15 -6.34
CA ARG A 240 27.47 3.84 -5.39
C ARG A 240 27.08 5.28 -5.56
N ARG A 241 26.20 5.78 -4.68
CA ARG A 241 26.04 7.21 -4.46
C ARG A 241 27.45 7.76 -4.35
N ASP A 242 27.90 8.46 -5.39
CA ASP A 242 29.16 9.16 -5.32
C ASP A 242 29.09 10.04 -4.08
N GLN A 243 30.13 9.97 -3.25
CA GLN A 243 30.08 10.45 -1.87
C GLN A 243 30.01 11.97 -1.74
N ARG A 244 29.74 12.73 -2.81
CA ARG A 244 29.62 14.20 -2.80
C ARG A 244 28.55 14.69 -3.79
N GLY A 245 27.30 14.59 -3.36
CA GLY A 245 26.16 15.32 -3.91
C GLY A 245 25.03 15.31 -2.88
N PRO A 246 24.19 16.36 -2.75
CA PRO A 246 23.16 16.43 -1.71
C PRO A 246 22.24 15.21 -1.83
N ARG A 247 22.17 14.42 -0.75
CA ARG A 247 21.34 13.21 -0.71
C ARG A 247 19.87 13.61 -0.75
N ALA A 248 19.19 13.39 -1.87
CA ALA A 248 17.75 13.23 -1.87
C ALA A 248 17.41 12.06 -0.92
N GLY A 249 16.83 12.36 0.24
CA GLY A 249 16.52 11.40 1.30
C GLY A 249 17.22 11.58 2.66
N THR A 250 18.04 12.62 2.84
CA THR A 250 18.44 13.08 4.20
C THR A 250 17.56 14.20 4.75
N GLU A 251 16.76 14.82 3.89
CA GLU A 251 15.83 15.85 4.30
C GLU A 251 14.58 15.22 4.91
N LEU A 252 14.14 15.79 6.02
CA LEU A 252 12.87 15.45 6.65
C LEU A 252 11.74 15.83 5.72
N THR A 253 10.77 14.93 5.54
CA THR A 253 9.48 15.31 4.96
C THR A 253 8.78 16.32 5.86
N ASP A 254 7.83 17.08 5.32
CA ASP A 254 7.06 18.05 6.10
C ASP A 254 6.42 17.39 7.33
N ARG A 255 5.86 16.18 7.16
CA ARG A 255 5.26 15.42 8.27
C ARG A 255 6.28 14.94 9.31
N GLU A 256 7.46 14.51 8.88
CA GLU A 256 8.52 14.15 9.84
C GLU A 256 9.02 15.38 10.59
N ARG A 257 9.08 16.54 9.92
CA ARG A 257 9.49 17.81 10.50
C ARG A 257 8.47 18.34 11.49
N ASP A 258 7.18 18.36 11.14
CA ASP A 258 6.07 18.75 12.00
C ASP A 258 6.04 17.91 13.28
N VAL A 259 6.14 16.58 13.12
CA VAL A 259 6.19 15.65 14.24
C VAL A 259 7.41 15.90 15.11
N LEU A 260 8.61 16.05 14.55
CA LEU A 260 9.83 16.28 15.33
C LEU A 260 9.88 17.66 15.98
N HIS A 261 9.24 18.70 15.42
CA HIS A 261 9.08 20.00 16.08
C HIS A 261 8.20 19.88 17.34
N LEU A 262 7.10 19.15 17.26
CA LEU A 262 6.24 18.92 18.42
C LEU A 262 6.93 18.03 19.47
N VAL A 263 7.74 17.05 19.04
CA VAL A 263 8.61 16.30 19.94
C VAL A 263 9.64 17.21 20.63
N ALA A 264 10.23 18.16 19.90
CA ALA A 264 11.15 19.14 20.47
C ALA A 264 10.47 20.10 21.47
N ALA A 265 9.18 20.39 21.26
CA ALA A 265 8.34 21.13 22.21
C ALA A 265 7.92 20.31 23.44
N GLY A 266 8.31 19.03 23.53
CA GLY A 266 8.00 18.16 24.66
C GLY A 266 6.60 17.55 24.64
N GLU A 267 5.88 17.63 23.51
CA GLU A 267 4.53 17.09 23.42
C GLU A 267 4.54 15.54 23.46
N PRO A 268 3.64 14.91 24.25
CA PRO A 268 3.50 13.45 24.24
C PRO A 268 2.87 12.99 22.92
N THR A 269 3.26 11.79 22.45
CA THR A 269 2.82 11.19 21.18
C THR A 269 1.28 11.27 20.99
N ARG A 270 0.50 11.12 22.06
CA ARG A 270 -0.97 11.24 22.03
C ARG A 270 -1.48 12.64 21.71
N ARG A 271 -0.82 13.70 22.19
CA ARG A 271 -1.18 15.08 21.84
C ARG A 271 -0.76 15.44 20.44
N ILE A 272 0.43 15.00 20.02
CA ILE A 272 0.91 15.16 18.64
C ILE A 272 -0.09 14.54 17.66
N ALA A 273 -0.53 13.32 17.95
CA ALA A 273 -1.56 12.61 17.18
C ALA A 273 -2.85 13.44 17.06
N GLY A 274 -3.34 13.98 18.17
CA GLY A 274 -4.53 14.83 18.19
C GLY A 274 -4.37 16.16 17.43
N GLN A 275 -3.20 16.79 17.52
CA GLN A 275 -2.92 18.07 16.85
C GLN A 275 -2.75 17.92 15.34
N LEU A 276 -2.14 16.82 14.89
CA LEU A 276 -1.88 16.55 13.48
C LEU A 276 -2.99 15.74 12.79
N GLY A 277 -4.00 15.29 13.54
CA GLY A 277 -5.13 14.52 13.02
C GLY A 277 -4.76 13.10 12.57
N ILE A 278 -3.71 12.50 13.16
CA ILE A 278 -3.17 11.18 12.81
C ILE A 278 -3.17 10.24 14.02
N SER A 279 -2.96 8.93 13.81
CA SER A 279 -2.89 7.98 14.92
C SER A 279 -1.58 8.11 15.71
N THR A 280 -1.57 7.67 16.97
CA THR A 280 -0.33 7.62 17.79
C THR A 280 0.74 6.72 17.18
N GLU A 281 0.34 5.67 16.48
CA GLU A 281 1.25 4.76 15.79
C GLU A 281 1.85 5.40 14.54
N THR A 282 1.06 6.20 13.82
CA THR A 282 1.53 7.03 12.70
C THR A 282 2.56 8.05 13.17
N VAL A 283 2.33 8.70 14.33
CA VAL A 283 3.32 9.59 14.97
C VAL A 283 4.62 8.86 15.27
N GLU A 284 4.58 7.69 15.94
CA GLU A 284 5.78 6.90 16.24
C GLU A 284 6.54 6.48 14.97
N THR A 285 5.82 6.23 13.88
CA THR A 285 6.39 5.89 12.58
C THR A 285 7.14 7.08 11.97
N HIS A 286 6.55 8.27 12.00
CA HIS A 286 7.23 9.51 11.58
C HIS A 286 8.45 9.83 12.46
N ILE A 287 8.36 9.65 13.78
CA ILE A 287 9.49 9.82 14.71
C ILE A 287 10.63 8.87 14.32
N ARG A 288 10.34 7.58 14.11
CA ARG A 288 11.35 6.57 13.77
C ARG A 288 12.00 6.86 12.41
N SER A 289 11.22 7.30 11.43
CA SER A 289 11.74 7.69 10.11
C SER A 289 12.63 8.94 10.21
N GLY A 290 12.18 9.97 10.93
CA GLY A 290 12.94 11.20 11.16
C GLY A 290 14.22 10.97 11.95
N MET A 291 14.19 10.15 13.00
CA MET A 291 15.38 9.70 13.74
C MET A 291 16.40 9.06 12.81
N ARG A 292 15.96 8.13 11.95
CA ARG A 292 16.84 7.47 10.97
C ARG A 292 17.46 8.48 10.00
N LYS A 293 16.69 9.47 9.52
CA LYS A 293 17.16 10.51 8.58
C LYS A 293 18.15 11.48 9.23
N LEU A 294 17.95 11.82 10.51
CA LEU A 294 18.86 12.65 11.31
C LEU A 294 20.03 11.84 11.93
N GLY A 295 20.10 10.54 11.70
CA GLY A 295 21.08 9.63 12.30
C GLY A 295 21.01 9.54 13.83
N ALA A 296 19.87 9.89 14.42
CA ALA A 296 19.65 9.95 15.86
C ALA A 296 19.26 8.57 16.40
N ARG A 297 19.76 8.22 17.59
CA ARG A 297 19.45 6.97 18.30
C ARG A 297 18.27 7.11 19.24
N THR A 298 17.94 8.34 19.63
CA THR A 298 16.76 8.63 20.47
C THR A 298 15.92 9.76 19.88
N ARG A 299 14.62 9.81 20.23
CA ARG A 299 13.72 10.90 19.81
C ARG A 299 14.18 12.27 20.34
N THR A 300 14.78 12.29 21.53
CA THR A 300 15.36 13.50 22.12
C THR A 300 16.58 13.99 21.34
N GLU A 301 17.45 13.05 20.92
CA GLU A 301 18.59 13.35 20.05
C GLU A 301 18.14 13.85 18.66
N ALA A 302 17.06 13.29 18.11
CA ALA A 302 16.48 13.77 16.87
C ALA A 302 15.94 15.19 17.00
N ALA A 303 15.21 15.49 18.08
CA ALA A 303 14.73 16.84 18.38
C ALA A 303 15.89 17.85 18.53
N ALA A 304 16.97 17.47 19.22
CA ALA A 304 18.14 18.32 19.37
C ALA A 304 18.85 18.61 18.03
N ARG A 305 18.94 17.61 17.14
CA ARG A 305 19.56 17.76 15.81
C ARG A 305 18.70 18.55 14.83
N LEU A 306 17.37 18.51 14.98
CA LEU A 306 16.45 19.32 14.17
C LEU A 306 16.77 20.82 14.32
N GLY A 307 17.00 21.29 15.56
CA GLY A 307 17.35 22.68 15.84
C GLY A 307 18.74 23.11 15.37
N GLN A 308 19.63 22.16 15.03
CA GLN A 308 20.96 22.43 14.49
C GLN A 308 21.01 22.44 12.95
N ALA A 309 19.94 21.97 12.31
CA ALA A 309 19.80 21.88 10.85
C ALA A 309 18.87 22.95 10.25
N SER A 310 18.48 23.95 11.05
CA SER A 310 17.62 25.08 10.66
C SER A 310 18.46 26.33 10.37
#